data_AF-L0WA25-F1
#
_entry.id   AF-L0WA25-F1
#
_cell.length_a   1.000
_cell.length_b   1.000
_cell.length_c   1.000
_cell.angle_alpha   90.00
_cell.angle_beta   90.00
_cell.angle_gamma   90.00
#
_symmetry.space_group_name_H-M   'P 1'
#
loop_
_entity.id
_entity.type
_entity.pdbx_description
1 polymer ?
#
loop_
_entity_poly.entity_id
_entity_poly.type
_entity_poly.pdbx_seq_one_letter_code
_entity_poly.pdbx_strand_id
1 'polypeptide(L)' 'MSDSIQSLKNKGLPADALAFIESLPAEQASKLADAVLAAMQTKDRRVEKAMNNALNVVPGPFRRPVKKMLFG' A
#
# COMPACT_ATOMS: atom_id res chain seq x y z
N MET A 1 -10.87 -18.06 -4.21
CA MET A 1 -9.65 -17.23 -4.29
C MET A 1 -9.73 -16.21 -3.16
N SER A 2 -8.70 -16.07 -2.33
CA SER A 2 -8.74 -15.19 -1.14
C SER A 2 -8.80 -13.71 -1.54
N ASP A 3 -9.63 -12.91 -0.85
CA ASP A 3 -9.80 -11.46 -1.08
C ASP A 3 -8.46 -10.70 -1.00
N SER A 4 -7.53 -11.21 -0.20
CA SER A 4 -6.20 -10.63 -0.02
C SER A 4 -5.31 -10.81 -1.24
N ILE A 5 -5.38 -11.95 -1.92
CA ILE A 5 -4.60 -12.20 -3.14
C ILE A 5 -5.10 -11.29 -4.27
N GLN A 6 -6.42 -11.11 -4.39
CA GLN A 6 -7.01 -10.19 -5.36
C GLN A 6 -6.60 -8.74 -5.07
N SER A 7 -6.57 -8.34 -3.80
CA SER A 7 -6.11 -7.01 -3.39
C SER A 7 -4.63 -6.76 -3.71
N LEU A 8 -3.77 -7.77 -3.56
CA LEU A 8 -2.36 -7.69 -3.95
C LEU A 8 -2.18 -7.54 -5.46
N LYS A 9 -2.98 -8.26 -6.25
CA LYS A 9 -2.99 -8.12 -7.71
C LYS A 9 -3.36 -6.69 -8.14
N ASN A 10 -4.38 -6.10 -7.50
CA ASN A 10 -4.78 -4.72 -7.76
C ASN A 10 -3.72 -3.69 -7.32
N LYS A 11 -2.96 -3.99 -6.26
CA LYS A 11 -1.83 -3.15 -5.79
C LYS A 11 -0.56 -3.30 -6.64
N GLY A 12 -0.60 -4.10 -7.72
CA GLY A 12 0.50 -4.22 -8.67
C GLY A 12 1.69 -5.02 -8.16
N LEU A 13 1.44 -6.04 -7.33
CA LEU A 13 2.51 -6.96 -6.93
C LEU A 13 3.16 -7.61 -8.18
N PRO A 14 4.48 -7.83 -8.21
CA PRO A 14 5.14 -8.48 -9.33
C PRO A 14 4.53 -9.85 -9.63
N ALA A 15 4.44 -10.19 -10.91
CA ALA A 15 3.84 -11.45 -11.37
C ALA A 15 4.50 -12.67 -10.71
N ASP A 16 5.82 -12.67 -10.57
CA ASP A 16 6.58 -13.76 -9.93
C ASP A 16 6.23 -13.91 -8.43
N ALA A 17 5.97 -12.80 -7.74
CA ALA A 17 5.57 -12.81 -6.34
C ALA A 17 4.12 -13.32 -6.17
N LEU A 18 3.22 -12.98 -7.09
CA LEU A 18 1.87 -13.53 -7.12
C LEU A 18 1.88 -15.04 -7.43
N ALA A 19 2.68 -15.46 -8.43
CA ALA A 19 2.84 -16.86 -8.78
C ALA A 19 3.40 -17.68 -7.61
N PHE A 20 4.33 -17.11 -6.84
CA PHE A 20 4.84 -17.73 -5.62
C PHE A 20 3.72 -17.91 -4.57
N ILE A 21 2.93 -16.87 -4.29
CA ILE A 21 1.82 -16.97 -3.33
C ILE A 21 0.78 -18.01 -3.79
N GLU A 22 0.46 -18.04 -5.07
CA GLU A 22 -0.49 -18.99 -5.66
C GLU A 22 0.03 -20.44 -5.69
N SER A 23 1.35 -20.63 -5.69
CA SER A 23 1.97 -21.97 -5.63
C SER A 23 1.89 -22.63 -4.25
N LEU A 24 1.59 -21.87 -3.19
CA LEU A 24 1.50 -22.37 -1.83
C LEU A 24 0.14 -23.03 -1.57
N PRO A 25 0.06 -23.95 -0.58
CA PRO A 25 -1.21 -24.45 -0.06
C PRO A 25 -2.15 -23.29 0.34
N ALA A 26 -3.44 -23.43 0.07
CA ALA A 26 -4.42 -22.34 0.18
C ALA A 26 -4.40 -21.59 1.53
N GLU A 27 -4.23 -22.31 2.65
CA GLU A 27 -4.09 -21.70 3.98
C GLU A 27 -2.84 -20.82 4.13
N GLN A 28 -1.71 -21.29 3.59
CA GLN A 28 -0.41 -20.60 3.68
C GLN A 28 -0.37 -19.42 2.72
N ALA A 29 -0.92 -19.60 1.52
CA ALA A 29 -1.11 -18.54 0.54
C ALA A 29 -1.94 -17.38 1.11
N SER A 30 -3.06 -17.68 1.78
CA SER A 30 -3.91 -16.63 2.38
C SER A 30 -3.18 -15.91 3.52
N LYS A 31 -2.57 -16.65 4.46
CA LYS A 31 -1.83 -16.04 5.58
C LYS A 31 -0.68 -15.15 5.10
N LEU A 32 0.04 -15.60 4.07
CA LEU A 32 1.12 -14.81 3.47
C LEU A 32 0.57 -13.57 2.76
N ALA A 33 -0.53 -13.70 2.00
CA ALA A 33 -1.16 -12.57 1.34
C ALA A 33 -1.64 -11.50 2.35
N ASP A 34 -2.24 -11.94 3.47
CA ASP A 34 -2.66 -11.07 4.57
C ASP A 34 -1.47 -10.33 5.19
N ALA A 35 -0.38 -11.04 5.45
CA ALA A 35 0.84 -10.45 6.01
C ALA A 35 1.49 -9.43 5.06
N VAL A 36 1.54 -9.73 3.76
CA VAL A 36 2.07 -8.80 2.76
C VAL A 36 1.19 -7.56 2.67
N LEU A 37 -0.14 -7.71 2.65
CA LEU A 37 -1.06 -6.57 2.67
C LEU A 37 -0.89 -5.70 3.92
N ALA A 38 -0.81 -6.33 5.09
CA ALA A 38 -0.58 -5.63 6.34
C ALA A 38 0.74 -4.85 6.29
N ALA A 39 1.82 -5.46 5.80
CA ALA A 39 3.11 -4.79 5.64
C ALA A 39 3.03 -3.58 4.69
N MET A 40 2.30 -3.68 3.57
CA MET A 40 2.08 -2.55 2.66
C MET A 40 1.31 -1.41 3.35
N GLN A 41 0.25 -1.72 4.09
CA GLN A 41 -0.52 -0.71 4.84
C GLN A 41 0.33 0.04 5.87
N THR A 42 1.33 -0.61 6.49
CA THR A 42 2.22 0.11 7.43
C THR A 42 3.07 1.17 6.74
N LYS A 43 3.51 0.93 5.50
CA LYS A 43 4.22 1.93 4.69
C LYS A 43 3.29 3.08 4.32
N ASP A 44 2.07 2.76 3.88
CA ASP A 44 1.05 3.76 3.53
C ASP A 44 0.80 4.72 4.70
N ARG A 45 0.61 4.20 5.93
CA ARG A 45 0.43 5.02 7.14
C ARG A 45 1.61 5.93 7.46
N ARG A 46 2.85 5.45 7.24
CA ARG A 46 4.06 6.27 7.46
C ARG A 46 4.16 7.41 6.45
N VAL A 47 3.82 7.13 5.19
CA VAL A 47 3.78 8.13 4.12
C VAL A 47 2.70 9.17 4.40
N GLU A 48 1.50 8.75 4.77
CA GLU A 48 0.42 9.67 5.16
C GLU A 48 0.81 10.59 6.32
N LYS A 49 1.45 10.04 7.36
CA LYS A 49 1.95 10.83 8.49
C LYS A 49 2.99 11.87 8.04
N ALA A 50 3.95 11.46 7.20
CA ALA A 50 4.96 12.37 6.67
C ALA A 50 4.34 13.47 5.79
N MET A 51 3.39 13.11 4.93
CA MET A 51 2.62 14.04 4.10
C MET A 51 1.87 15.05 4.97
N ASN A 52 1.15 14.60 5.99
CA ASN A 52 0.40 15.49 6.89
C ASN A 52 1.33 16.44 7.66
N ASN A 53 2.49 15.94 8.12
CA ASN A 53 3.50 16.78 8.75
C ASN A 53 4.04 17.86 7.80
N ALA A 54 4.35 17.49 6.55
CA ALA A 54 4.81 18.42 5.53
C ALA A 54 3.75 19.47 5.16
N LEU A 55 2.47 19.09 5.12
CA LEU A 55 1.38 20.03 4.80
C LEU A 55 1.00 20.94 5.97
N ASN A 56 1.27 20.54 7.22
CA ASN A 56 0.98 21.37 8.39
C ASN A 56 1.79 22.65 8.42
N VAL A 57 3.04 22.63 7.92
CA VAL A 57 3.91 23.81 7.84
C VAL A 57 3.61 24.69 6.62
N VAL A 58 2.75 24.24 5.71
CA VAL A 58 2.34 25.00 4.53
C VAL A 58 1.13 25.89 4.88
N PRO A 59 1.16 27.20 4.53
CA PRO A 59 0.02 28.08 4.73
C PRO A 59 -1.23 27.56 3.99
N GLY A 60 -2.40 27.71 4.61
CA GLY A 60 -3.68 27.13 4.15
C GLY A 60 -3.95 27.23 2.64
N PRO A 61 -3.79 28.40 2.00
CA PRO A 61 -4.02 28.57 0.56
C PRO A 61 -3.15 27.68 -0.33
N PHE A 62 -1.96 27.29 0.12
CA PHE A 62 -0.98 26.53 -0.67
C PHE A 62 -0.96 25.03 -0.37
N ARG A 63 -1.67 24.56 0.65
CA ARG A 63 -1.66 23.13 1.03
C ARG A 63 -2.13 22.21 -0.09
N ARG A 64 -3.19 22.58 -0.80
CA ARG A 64 -3.73 21.81 -1.95
C ARG A 64 -2.75 21.79 -3.14
N PRO A 65 -2.23 22.94 -3.61
CA PRO A 65 -1.19 22.97 -4.62
C PRO A 65 0.06 22.15 -4.26
N VAL A 66 0.60 22.33 -3.04
CA VAL A 66 1.81 21.63 -2.58
C VAL A 66 1.57 20.13 -2.47
N LYS A 67 0.39 19.70 -1.99
CA LYS A 67 0.04 18.28 -1.97
C LYS A 67 0.08 17.66 -3.37
N LYS A 68 -0.50 18.35 -4.37
CA LYS A 68 -0.50 17.88 -5.76
C LYS A 68 0.90 17.85 -6.37
N MET A 69 1.77 18.79 -6.01
CA MET A 69 3.14 18.85 -6.52
C MET A 69 4.06 17.78 -5.93
N LEU A 70 3.89 17.47 -4.64
CA LEU A 70 4.79 16.56 -3.91
C LEU A 70 4.28 15.11 -3.85
N PHE A 71 2.97 14.89 -3.97
CA PHE A 71 2.32 13.60 -3.70
C PHE A 71 1.18 13.27 -4.69
N GLY A 72 1.01 14.06 -5.74
CA GLY A 72 -0.05 13.90 -6.75
C GLY A 72 0.37 13.07 -7.94
#